data_AF-A0A6V8NYV3-F1
#
_entry.id   AF-A0A6V8NYV3-F1
#
_cell.length_a   1.000
_cell.length_b   1.000
_cell.length_c   1.000
_cell.angle_alpha   90.00
_cell.angle_beta   90.00
_cell.angle_gamma   90.00
#
_symmetry.space_group_name_H-M   'P 1'
#
loop_
_entity.id
_entity.type
_entity.pdbx_description
1 polymer ?
#
loop_
_entity_poly.entity_id
_entity_poly.type
_entity_poly.pdbx_seq_one_letter_code
_entity_poly.pdbx_strand_id
1 'polypeptide(L)'
;MPKNLKDFRGKEPIFIDANIFLHHAFDVNPVSVEFLKKVESFDLKAYTSALVIEEVTFKLIMQSASNFLDKVTLQNVKALLKDTESREKVFRPVEEYRGYINSLKDFGLRILDLTDKDMTAVVQKAKTYGLLTADAAHLAVMER
;
A
#
# COMPACT_ATOMS: atom_id res chain seq x y z
N MET A 1 -2.50 9.96 -23.06
CA MET A 1 -3.14 8.63 -22.97
C MET A 1 -2.72 7.98 -21.67
N PRO A 2 -3.65 7.39 -20.89
CA PRO A 2 -3.27 6.60 -19.72
C PRO A 2 -2.41 5.41 -20.19
N LYS A 3 -1.23 5.23 -19.56
CA LYS A 3 -0.37 4.06 -19.79
C LYS A 3 -0.93 2.90 -18.97
N ASN A 4 -1.12 1.72 -19.57
CA ASN A 4 -1.56 0.53 -18.84
C ASN A 4 -0.36 -0.14 -18.15
N LEU A 5 -0.56 -0.68 -16.94
CA LEU A 5 0.50 -1.37 -16.19
C LEU A 5 1.09 -2.57 -16.97
N LYS A 6 0.27 -3.26 -17.77
CA LYS A 6 0.72 -4.38 -18.62
C LYS A 6 1.73 -3.96 -19.70
N ASP A 7 1.68 -2.70 -20.11
CA ASP A 7 2.53 -2.13 -21.16
C ASP A 7 3.80 -1.49 -20.59
N PHE A 8 3.97 -1.48 -19.26
CA PHE A 8 5.13 -0.91 -18.59
C PHE A 8 6.38 -1.77 -18.85
N ARG A 9 7.37 -1.16 -19.50
CA ARG A 9 8.61 -1.83 -19.95
C ARG A 9 9.81 -1.60 -19.02
N GLY A 10 9.62 -0.95 -17.88
CA GLY A 10 10.67 -0.83 -16.85
C GLY A 10 11.78 0.20 -17.08
N LYS A 11 11.65 1.06 -18.11
CA LYS A 11 12.70 2.06 -18.43
C LYS A 11 12.63 3.33 -17.57
N GLU A 12 11.46 3.65 -17.06
CA GLU A 12 11.22 4.85 -16.24
C GLU A 12 10.96 4.44 -14.79
N PRO A 13 11.30 5.28 -13.80
CA PRO A 13 10.87 5.08 -12.41
C PRO A 13 9.36 4.92 -12.32
N ILE A 14 8.90 4.03 -11.42
CA ILE A 14 7.48 3.82 -11.18
C ILE A 14 7.17 3.92 -9.68
N PHE A 15 6.12 4.64 -9.35
CA PHE A 15 5.56 4.68 -8.01
C PHE A 15 4.44 3.64 -7.90
N ILE A 16 4.50 2.80 -6.87
CA ILE A 16 3.56 1.72 -6.59
C ILE A 16 2.63 2.17 -5.46
N ASP A 17 1.35 2.28 -5.81
CA ASP A 17 0.26 2.63 -4.91
C ASP A 17 -0.24 1.41 -4.10
N ALA A 18 -0.97 1.66 -3.01
CA ALA A 18 -1.54 0.65 -2.12
C ALA A 18 -2.40 -0.37 -2.87
N ASN A 19 -3.14 0.05 -3.89
CA ASN A 19 -4.02 -0.83 -4.64
C ASN A 19 -3.27 -1.98 -5.34
N ILE A 20 -2.05 -1.74 -5.84
CA ILE A 20 -1.26 -2.79 -6.48
C ILE A 20 -0.87 -3.88 -5.46
N PHE A 21 -0.46 -3.49 -4.26
CA PHE A 21 -0.17 -4.41 -3.18
C PHE A 21 -1.42 -5.17 -2.74
N LEU A 22 -2.53 -4.47 -2.51
CA LEU A 22 -3.78 -5.09 -2.06
C LEU A 22 -4.34 -6.07 -3.10
N HIS A 23 -4.23 -5.73 -4.39
CA HIS A 23 -4.59 -6.65 -5.45
C HIS A 23 -3.79 -7.96 -5.41
N HIS A 24 -2.49 -7.86 -5.13
CA HIS A 24 -1.64 -9.03 -4.96
C HIS A 24 -1.96 -9.79 -3.67
N ALA A 25 -2.20 -9.09 -2.56
CA ALA A 25 -2.52 -9.69 -1.26
C ALA A 25 -3.81 -10.52 -1.29
N PHE A 26 -4.79 -10.08 -2.08
CA PHE A 26 -6.09 -10.74 -2.19
C PHE A 26 -6.27 -11.56 -3.48
N ASP A 27 -5.22 -11.65 -4.31
CA ASP A 27 -5.21 -12.34 -5.61
C ASP A 27 -6.39 -11.92 -6.53
N VAL A 28 -6.76 -10.64 -6.50
CA VAL A 28 -7.93 -10.11 -7.23
C VAL A 28 -7.58 -9.51 -8.59
N ASN A 29 -6.29 -9.28 -8.88
CA ASN A 29 -5.85 -8.73 -10.18
C ASN A 29 -4.53 -9.37 -10.66
N PRO A 30 -4.60 -10.28 -11.65
CA PRO A 30 -3.43 -10.96 -12.20
C PRO A 30 -2.34 -10.01 -12.72
N VAL A 31 -2.72 -8.84 -13.25
CA VAL A 31 -1.74 -7.85 -13.77
C VAL A 31 -0.91 -7.25 -12.64
N SER A 32 -1.51 -7.03 -11.46
CA SER A 32 -0.79 -6.52 -10.29
C SER A 32 0.14 -7.58 -9.70
N VAL A 33 -0.31 -8.84 -9.69
CA VAL A 33 0.49 -9.99 -9.26
C VAL A 33 1.72 -10.18 -10.16
N GLU A 34 1.51 -10.22 -11.48
CA GLU A 34 2.61 -10.32 -12.44
C GLU A 34 3.55 -9.12 -12.37
N PHE A 35 3.02 -7.92 -12.14
CA PHE A 35 3.84 -6.73 -12.00
C PHE A 35 4.77 -6.79 -10.79
N LEU A 36 4.29 -7.19 -9.61
CA LEU A 36 5.16 -7.32 -8.44
C LEU A 36 6.20 -8.44 -8.59
N LYS A 37 5.85 -9.56 -9.26
CA LYS A 37 6.84 -10.58 -9.66
C LYS A 37 7.91 -10.03 -10.60
N LYS A 38 7.58 -9.06 -11.46
CA LYS A 38 8.57 -8.36 -12.28
C LYS A 38 9.46 -7.45 -11.42
N VAL A 39 8.93 -6.82 -10.37
CA VAL A 39 9.75 -6.07 -9.41
C VAL A 39 10.77 -6.99 -8.73
N GLU A 40 10.42 -8.25 -8.46
CA GLU A 40 11.35 -9.23 -7.87
C GLU A 40 12.46 -9.70 -8.83
N SER A 41 12.20 -9.73 -10.13
CA SER A 41 13.05 -10.40 -11.13
C SER A 41 13.86 -9.45 -12.04
N PHE A 42 13.61 -8.15 -11.96
CA PHE A 42 14.24 -7.13 -12.81
C PHE A 42 14.83 -5.99 -11.97
N ASP A 43 15.85 -5.31 -12.50
CA ASP A 43 16.36 -4.04 -11.95
C ASP A 43 15.40 -2.87 -12.28
N LEU A 44 14.16 -2.97 -11.79
CA LEU A 44 13.14 -1.94 -11.90
C LEU A 44 13.39 -0.87 -10.85
N LYS A 45 13.41 0.40 -11.27
CA LYS A 45 13.39 1.53 -10.35
C LYS A 45 11.98 1.73 -9.78
N ALA A 46 11.61 0.86 -8.85
CA ALA A 46 10.32 0.86 -8.16
C ALA A 46 10.40 1.66 -6.86
N TYR A 47 9.40 2.50 -6.65
CA TYR A 47 9.25 3.33 -5.46
C TYR A 47 7.87 3.12 -4.86
N THR A 48 7.77 3.29 -3.56
CA THR A 48 6.50 3.49 -2.84
C THR A 48 6.76 4.42 -1.67
N SER A 49 5.77 4.70 -0.83
CA SER A 49 5.94 5.55 0.36
C SER A 49 5.61 4.81 1.64
N ALA A 50 6.15 5.28 2.77
CA ALA A 50 5.76 4.81 4.09
C ALA A 50 4.25 4.96 4.34
N LEU A 51 3.62 5.98 3.74
CA LEU A 51 2.17 6.18 3.78
C LEU A 51 1.42 5.09 3.00
N VAL A 52 1.91 4.67 1.82
CA VAL A 52 1.34 3.53 1.11
C VAL A 52 1.45 2.26 1.97
N ILE A 53 2.58 2.05 2.65
CA ILE A 53 2.74 0.91 3.56
C ILE A 53 1.74 0.95 4.71
N GLU A 54 1.51 2.12 5.31
CA GLU A 54 0.48 2.31 6.34
C GLU A 54 -0.90 1.96 5.80
N GLU A 55 -1.26 2.46 4.62
CA GLU A 55 -2.55 2.23 3.99
C GLU A 55 -2.80 0.74 3.68
N VAL A 56 -1.79 0.06 3.14
CA VAL A 56 -1.82 -1.40 2.89
C VAL A 56 -2.01 -2.14 4.21
N THR A 57 -1.22 -1.81 5.23
CA THR A 57 -1.28 -2.47 6.55
C THR A 57 -2.65 -2.28 7.18
N PHE A 58 -3.17 -1.05 7.18
CA PHE A 58 -4.49 -0.73 7.72
C PHE A 58 -5.60 -1.50 6.99
N LYS A 59 -5.59 -1.50 5.66
CA LYS A 59 -6.61 -2.22 4.87
C LYS A 59 -6.54 -3.73 5.05
N LEU A 60 -5.34 -4.31 5.19
CA LEU A 60 -5.19 -5.73 5.53
C LEU A 60 -5.74 -6.06 6.91
N ILE A 61 -5.49 -5.22 7.93
CA ILE A 61 -6.09 -5.39 9.26
C ILE A 61 -7.62 -5.35 9.18
N MET A 62 -8.17 -4.36 8.48
CA MET A 62 -9.62 -4.19 8.35
C MET A 62 -10.27 -5.38 7.63
N GLN A 63 -9.64 -5.88 6.56
CA GLN A 63 -10.10 -7.06 5.82
C GLN A 63 -9.95 -8.34 6.64
N SER A 64 -8.82 -8.51 7.34
CA SER A 64 -8.61 -9.69 8.19
C SER A 64 -9.63 -9.73 9.33
N ALA A 65 -9.89 -8.58 9.97
CA ALA A 65 -10.90 -8.44 11.02
C ALA A 65 -12.33 -8.68 10.52
N SER A 66 -12.63 -8.48 9.23
CA SER A 66 -13.96 -8.74 8.68
C SER A 66 -14.37 -10.21 8.73
N ASN A 67 -13.42 -11.13 8.87
CA ASN A 67 -13.69 -12.55 9.03
C ASN A 67 -14.27 -12.90 10.42
N PHE A 68 -14.20 -11.96 11.38
CA PHE A 68 -14.60 -12.18 12.78
C PHE A 68 -15.69 -11.22 13.26
N LEU A 69 -16.13 -10.30 12.40
CA LEU A 69 -17.04 -9.22 12.75
C LEU A 69 -18.21 -9.18 11.76
N ASP A 70 -19.44 -9.14 12.29
CA ASP A 70 -20.64 -8.94 11.47
C ASP A 70 -20.66 -7.56 10.78
N LYS A 71 -20.06 -6.55 11.44
CA LYS A 71 -19.92 -5.20 10.92
C LYS A 71 -18.52 -4.66 11.20
N VAL A 72 -17.79 -4.38 10.11
CA VAL A 72 -16.43 -3.83 10.19
C VAL A 72 -16.51 -2.32 10.42
N THR A 73 -16.16 -1.90 11.64
CA THR A 73 -15.97 -0.49 11.99
C THR A 73 -14.67 -0.34 12.77
N LEU A 74 -14.06 0.84 12.75
CA LEU A 74 -12.86 1.13 13.55
C LEU A 74 -13.05 0.80 15.03
N GLN A 75 -14.23 1.07 15.59
CA GLN A 75 -14.54 0.78 16.99
C GLN A 75 -14.62 -0.72 17.25
N ASN A 76 -15.27 -1.48 16.37
CA ASN A 76 -15.41 -2.93 16.50
C ASN A 76 -14.06 -3.63 16.33
N VAL A 77 -13.24 -3.19 15.36
CA VAL A 77 -11.88 -3.70 15.18
C VAL A 77 -11.05 -3.42 16.43
N LYS A 78 -11.09 -2.20 16.98
CA LYS A 78 -10.40 -1.90 18.26
C LYS A 78 -10.88 -2.77 19.42
N ALA A 79 -12.16 -3.10 19.48
CA ALA A 79 -12.70 -3.99 20.51
C ALA A 79 -12.21 -5.43 20.34
N LEU A 80 -12.24 -5.95 19.09
CA LEU A 80 -11.73 -7.28 18.73
C LEU A 80 -10.25 -7.44 19.12
N LEU A 81 -9.43 -6.42 18.83
CA LEU A 81 -7.99 -6.43 19.09
C LEU A 81 -7.60 -6.37 20.58
N LYS A 82 -8.56 -6.19 21.50
CA LYS A 82 -8.31 -6.30 22.95
C LYS A 82 -8.11 -7.75 23.39
N ASP A 83 -8.72 -8.70 22.67
CA ASP A 83 -8.51 -10.11 22.90
C ASP A 83 -7.23 -10.60 22.23
N THR A 84 -6.40 -11.35 22.96
CA THR A 84 -5.06 -11.75 22.49
C THR A 84 -5.14 -12.77 21.38
N GLU A 85 -6.07 -13.72 21.45
CA GLU A 85 -6.22 -14.76 20.42
C GLU A 85 -6.76 -14.15 19.12
N SER A 86 -7.76 -13.29 19.22
CA SER A 86 -8.31 -12.55 18.08
C SER A 86 -7.28 -11.63 17.44
N ARG A 87 -6.47 -10.94 18.25
CA ARG A 87 -5.37 -10.10 17.76
C ARG A 87 -4.37 -10.92 16.94
N GLU A 88 -3.91 -12.06 17.47
CA GLU A 88 -2.99 -12.95 16.75
C GLU A 88 -3.57 -13.41 15.40
N LYS A 89 -4.84 -13.83 15.37
CA LYS A 89 -5.52 -14.23 14.13
C LYS A 89 -5.62 -13.08 13.12
N VAL A 90 -5.90 -11.87 13.58
CA VAL A 90 -6.03 -10.69 12.71
C VAL A 90 -4.68 -10.29 12.12
N PHE A 91 -3.61 -10.29 12.92
CA PHE A 91 -2.30 -9.79 12.52
C PHE A 91 -1.44 -10.78 11.74
N ARG A 92 -1.64 -12.09 11.90
CA ARG A 92 -0.87 -13.10 11.15
C ARG A 92 -0.79 -12.85 9.63
N PRO A 93 -1.89 -12.70 8.89
CA PRO A 93 -1.81 -12.42 7.44
C PRO A 93 -1.18 -11.05 7.13
N VAL A 94 -1.27 -10.09 8.05
CA VAL A 94 -0.64 -8.76 7.91
C VAL A 94 0.88 -8.88 8.02
N GLU A 95 1.37 -9.68 8.98
CA GLU A 95 2.79 -9.95 9.18
C GLU A 95 3.40 -10.73 8.02
N GLU A 96 2.70 -11.76 7.52
CA GLU A 96 3.11 -12.53 6.34
C GLU A 96 3.27 -11.61 5.12
N TYR A 97 2.27 -10.76 4.86
CA TYR A 97 2.34 -9.82 3.74
C TYR A 97 3.39 -8.72 3.96
N ARG A 98 3.64 -8.31 5.21
CA ARG A 98 4.73 -7.40 5.53
C ARG A 98 6.09 -8.03 5.23
N GLY A 99 6.25 -9.33 5.50
CA GLY A 99 7.43 -10.11 5.11
C GLY A 99 7.65 -10.11 3.60
N TYR A 100 6.58 -10.25 2.82
CA TYR A 100 6.62 -10.12 1.37
C TYR A 100 7.12 -8.74 0.91
N ILE A 101 6.54 -7.65 1.44
CA ILE A 101 6.99 -6.29 1.10
C ILE A 101 8.46 -6.07 1.49
N ASN A 102 8.91 -6.63 2.61
CA ASN A 102 10.32 -6.56 3.01
C ASN A 102 11.22 -7.26 2.00
N SER A 103 10.82 -8.42 1.48
CA SER A 103 11.56 -9.13 0.44
C SER A 103 11.65 -8.29 -0.84
N LEU A 104 10.58 -7.57 -1.22
CA LEU A 104 10.63 -6.64 -2.36
C LEU A 104 11.69 -5.55 -2.22
N LYS A 105 12.00 -5.11 -0.99
CA LYS A 105 13.08 -4.13 -0.75
C LYS A 105 14.44 -4.70 -1.12
N ASP A 106 14.66 -5.99 -0.85
CA ASP A 106 15.89 -6.69 -1.20
C ASP A 106 16.06 -6.81 -2.72
N PHE A 107 14.94 -6.77 -3.47
CA PHE A 107 14.90 -6.77 -4.94
C PHE A 107 14.77 -5.38 -5.56
N GLY A 108 14.99 -4.30 -4.79
CA GLY A 108 15.13 -2.94 -5.33
C GLY A 108 13.93 -2.01 -5.13
N LEU A 109 12.86 -2.43 -4.45
CA LEU A 109 11.79 -1.52 -4.03
C LEU A 109 12.32 -0.49 -3.01
N ARG A 110 12.20 0.80 -3.36
CA ARG A 110 12.56 1.90 -2.45
C ARG A 110 11.32 2.45 -1.76
N ILE A 111 11.34 2.51 -0.43
CA ILE A 111 10.27 3.12 0.36
C ILE A 111 10.70 4.54 0.72
N LEU A 112 9.92 5.52 0.27
CA LEU A 112 10.14 6.94 0.53
C LEU A 112 9.42 7.37 1.82
N ASP A 113 10.10 8.14 2.66
CA ASP A 113 9.48 8.74 3.84
C ASP A 113 8.52 9.87 3.45
N LEU A 114 7.42 9.96 4.19
CA LEU A 114 6.53 11.13 4.20
C LEU A 114 7.06 12.14 5.22
N THR A 115 7.49 13.30 4.75
CA THR A 115 8.08 14.34 5.60
C THR A 115 7.09 15.47 5.89
N ASP A 116 7.35 16.27 6.93
CA ASP A 116 6.56 17.47 7.22
C ASP A 116 6.54 18.44 6.02
N LYS A 117 7.66 18.56 5.30
CA LYS A 117 7.75 19.35 4.07
C LYS A 117 6.75 18.86 3.02
N ASP A 118 6.60 17.56 2.82
CA ASP A 118 5.63 16.99 1.89
C ASP A 118 4.21 17.35 2.35
N MET A 119 3.95 17.27 3.66
CA MET A 119 2.65 17.59 4.27
C MET A 119 2.23 19.06 4.12
N THR A 120 3.17 20.00 4.07
CA THR A 120 2.84 21.42 3.82
C THR A 120 2.10 21.65 2.51
N ALA A 121 2.37 20.84 1.48
CA ALA A 121 1.73 20.93 0.17
C ALA A 121 0.42 20.14 0.07
N VAL A 122 0.15 19.21 1.00
CA VAL A 122 -0.97 18.26 0.91
C VAL A 122 -2.31 18.96 0.90
N VAL A 123 -2.54 19.92 1.79
CA VAL A 123 -3.83 20.62 1.86
C VAL A 123 -4.11 21.39 0.56
N GLN A 124 -3.08 22.04 0.01
CA GLN A 124 -3.23 22.77 -1.25
C GLN A 124 -3.47 21.80 -2.41
N LYS A 125 -2.77 20.67 -2.48
CA LYS A 125 -2.98 19.64 -3.50
C LYS A 125 -4.37 19.00 -3.40
N ALA A 126 -4.80 18.63 -2.19
CA ALA A 126 -6.13 18.09 -1.92
C ALA A 126 -7.21 19.05 -2.43
N LYS A 127 -7.09 20.35 -2.12
CA LYS A 127 -8.01 21.38 -2.62
C LYS A 127 -7.95 21.54 -4.14
N THR A 128 -6.75 21.60 -4.72
CA THR A 128 -6.56 21.83 -6.16
C THR A 128 -7.09 20.68 -7.01
N TYR A 129 -6.88 19.45 -6.58
CA TYR A 129 -7.19 18.25 -7.37
C TYR A 129 -8.41 17.47 -6.87
N GLY A 130 -9.06 17.92 -5.79
CA GLY A 130 -10.22 17.23 -5.20
C GLY A 130 -9.85 15.88 -4.59
N LEU A 131 -8.63 15.74 -4.08
CA LEU A 131 -8.10 14.50 -3.54
C LEU A 131 -8.34 14.39 -2.03
N LEU A 132 -8.46 13.16 -1.53
CA LEU A 132 -8.33 12.90 -0.10
C LEU A 132 -6.88 13.11 0.34
N THR A 133 -6.69 13.29 1.65
CA THR A 133 -5.39 13.64 2.22
C THR A 133 -4.30 12.61 1.90
N ALA A 134 -4.63 11.31 1.90
CA ALA A 134 -3.69 10.25 1.56
C ALA A 134 -3.23 10.34 0.11
N ASP A 135 -4.16 10.46 -0.84
CA ASP A 135 -3.84 10.58 -2.26
C ASP A 135 -3.06 11.86 -2.58
N ALA A 136 -3.41 12.97 -1.92
CA ALA A 136 -2.67 14.23 -2.04
C ALA A 136 -1.25 14.13 -1.46
N ALA A 137 -1.06 13.34 -0.39
CA ALA A 137 0.25 13.05 0.17
C ALA A 137 1.08 12.12 -0.71
N HIS A 138 0.48 11.09 -1.33
CA HIS A 138 1.14 10.27 -2.35
C HIS A 138 1.65 11.15 -3.49
N LEU A 139 0.82 12.06 -4.00
CA LEU A 139 1.20 13.01 -5.03
C LEU A 139 2.35 13.94 -4.58
N ALA A 140 2.31 14.44 -3.35
CA ALA A 140 3.40 15.26 -2.79
C ALA A 140 4.73 14.50 -2.74
N VAL A 141 4.70 13.23 -2.34
CA VAL A 141 5.90 12.37 -2.32
C VAL A 141 6.41 12.08 -3.74
N MET A 142 5.50 11.88 -4.70
CA MET A 142 5.86 11.59 -6.11
C MET A 142 6.51 12.77 -6.84
N GLU A 143 6.18 14.01 -6.46
CA GLU A 143 6.69 15.21 -7.12
C GLU A 143 8.06 15.69 -6.59
N ARG A 144 8.64 14.97 -5.63
CA ARG A 144 9.94 15.30 -5.03
C ARG A 144 11.13 14.86 -5.90
#